data_AF-W6RWT8-F1
#
_entry.id   AF-W6RWT8-F1
#
_cell.length_a   1.000
_cell.length_b   1.000
_cell.length_c   1.000
_cell.angle_alpha   90.00
_cell.angle_beta   90.00
_cell.angle_gamma   90.00
#
_symmetry.space_group_name_H-M   'P 1'
#
loop_
_entity.id
_entity.type
_entity.pdbx_description
1 polymer ?
#
loop_
_entity_poly.entity_id
_entity_poly.type
_entity_poly.pdbx_seq_one_letter_code
_entity_poly.pdbx_strand_id
1 'polypeptide(L)'
;MSNTEDLFGGLDKIGFNNTGNINIYKKPTLKETETKKATDKIIDPLTLLFDKTIDCPVCHTEFKTASVKKEGYKISKRDSDSFIYYRDINPYLYDITLCPKCGYAALKNDFSKLRNHQRIHVIQNITPKYISKEYPRLLDINMAIERYKLALLNSVYIDSPASTKAILCLRLGWLYRLNESYDNEIIFLRKAVEGLEFAYTNELFPIYGMNAYSLEYLIGELYRRTGDFDSSLKWFSNLIVKPGVDSKLKEKARCQRDLAKDSIKK
;
A
#
# COMPACT_ATOMS: atom_id res chain seq x y z
N MET A 1 -22.94 -48.81 26.87
CA MET A 1 -23.08 -47.67 27.81
C MET A 1 -21.67 -47.10 28.00
N SER A 2 -21.37 -45.83 27.75
CA SER A 2 -22.11 -44.75 27.08
C SER A 2 -21.11 -43.63 26.75
N ASN A 3 -21.28 -43.01 25.57
CA ASN A 3 -20.72 -41.72 25.15
C ASN A 3 -19.22 -41.47 25.38
N THR A 4 -18.44 -41.71 24.33
CA THR A 4 -17.31 -40.83 23.99
C THR A 4 -17.86 -39.42 23.72
N GLU A 5 -17.45 -38.42 24.50
CA GLU A 5 -17.80 -37.03 24.20
C GLU A 5 -17.04 -36.57 22.94
N ASP A 6 -17.80 -36.26 21.89
CA ASP A 6 -17.26 -35.70 20.66
C ASP A 6 -16.84 -34.25 20.87
N LEU A 7 -15.55 -34.04 21.10
CA LEU A 7 -14.98 -32.74 21.44
C LEU A 7 -14.95 -31.75 20.25
N PHE A 8 -15.27 -32.19 19.03
CA PHE A 8 -15.19 -31.38 17.80
C PHE A 8 -16.40 -31.54 16.86
N GLY A 9 -17.49 -32.11 17.33
CA GLY A 9 -18.71 -32.32 16.56
C GLY A 9 -19.29 -31.04 15.96
N GLY A 10 -19.65 -31.10 14.66
CA GLY A 10 -20.29 -30.00 13.94
C GLY A 10 -19.38 -29.13 13.06
N LEU A 11 -18.07 -29.40 13.01
CA LEU A 11 -17.14 -28.72 12.09
C LEU A 11 -17.28 -29.14 10.62
N ASP A 12 -18.05 -30.19 10.33
CA ASP A 12 -18.35 -30.68 8.97
C ASP A 12 -19.00 -29.59 8.08
N LYS A 13 -19.75 -28.66 8.70
CA LYS A 13 -20.42 -27.55 8.02
C LYS A 13 -19.49 -26.42 7.56
N ILE A 14 -18.20 -26.50 7.89
CA ILE A 14 -17.15 -25.55 7.47
C ILE A 14 -15.90 -26.25 6.90
N GLY A 15 -16.04 -27.52 6.48
CA GLY A 15 -15.11 -28.17 5.53
C GLY A 15 -13.87 -28.84 6.11
N PHE A 16 -13.79 -29.05 7.43
CA PHE A 16 -12.62 -29.65 8.09
C PHE A 16 -12.72 -31.18 8.25
N ASN A 17 -12.61 -31.90 7.13
CA ASN A 17 -12.82 -33.36 7.07
C ASN A 17 -11.58 -34.21 7.47
N ASN A 18 -10.78 -33.78 8.47
CA ASN A 18 -9.87 -34.65 9.24
C ASN A 18 -9.12 -33.87 10.34
N THR A 19 -9.51 -34.04 11.61
CA THR A 19 -8.80 -33.46 12.78
C THR A 19 -8.54 -34.49 13.89
N GLY A 20 -8.42 -35.77 13.52
CA GLY A 20 -8.00 -36.82 14.46
C GLY A 20 -6.55 -36.67 14.91
N ASN A 21 -6.34 -36.56 16.23
CA ASN A 21 -5.05 -36.53 16.94
C ASN A 21 -4.18 -35.26 16.79
N ILE A 22 -4.57 -34.18 17.48
CA ILE A 22 -3.64 -33.11 17.87
C ILE A 22 -3.69 -32.93 19.40
N ASN A 23 -2.58 -33.21 20.09
CA ASN A 23 -2.43 -33.04 21.54
C ASN A 23 -1.34 -31.98 21.81
N ILE A 24 -1.72 -30.83 22.36
CA ILE A 24 -0.95 -29.57 22.21
C ILE A 24 -0.13 -29.19 23.46
N TYR A 25 -0.35 -29.83 24.62
CA TYR A 25 0.22 -29.32 25.87
C TYR A 25 1.64 -29.81 26.18
N LYS A 26 2.58 -28.85 26.23
CA LYS A 26 3.56 -28.75 27.34
C LYS A 26 3.94 -27.27 27.60
N LYS A 27 3.67 -26.80 28.82
CA LYS A 27 4.20 -25.57 29.47
C LYS A 27 5.57 -25.91 30.14
N PRO A 28 6.33 -24.99 30.80
CA PRO A 28 6.10 -23.55 31.09
C PRO A 28 7.32 -22.68 30.62
N THR A 29 7.55 -21.38 30.90
CA THR A 29 6.79 -20.20 31.42
C THR A 29 7.59 -18.93 31.04
N LEU A 30 6.94 -17.76 30.90
CA LEU A 30 7.45 -16.47 31.42
C LEU A 30 6.31 -15.42 31.44
N LYS A 31 6.49 -14.34 32.21
CA LYS A 31 5.41 -13.52 32.78
C LYS A 31 4.62 -12.68 31.76
N GLU A 32 3.30 -12.66 31.93
CA GLU A 32 2.39 -11.76 31.25
C GLU A 32 2.37 -10.38 31.93
N THR A 33 2.45 -9.30 31.14
CA THR A 33 1.92 -7.98 31.52
C THR A 33 0.63 -7.74 30.76
N GLU A 34 -0.47 -7.57 31.48
CA GLU A 34 -1.81 -7.42 30.92
C GLU A 34 -1.91 -6.23 29.94
N THR A 35 -2.39 -6.51 28.73
CA THR A 35 -3.09 -5.48 27.93
C THR A 35 -4.44 -6.04 27.47
N LYS A 36 -5.49 -5.31 27.84
CA LYS A 36 -6.89 -5.73 27.69
C LYS A 36 -7.25 -5.94 26.22
N LYS A 37 -7.57 -7.17 25.81
CA LYS A 37 -8.17 -7.43 24.50
C LYS A 37 -9.55 -6.76 24.45
N ALA A 38 -9.72 -5.84 23.52
CA ALA A 38 -11.04 -5.36 23.14
C ALA A 38 -11.81 -6.48 22.42
N THR A 39 -13.13 -6.50 22.57
CA THR A 39 -14.02 -7.40 21.85
C THR A 39 -14.13 -6.99 20.38
N ASP A 40 -13.40 -7.67 19.50
CA ASP A 40 -13.53 -7.47 18.05
C ASP A 40 -14.90 -7.99 17.58
N LYS A 41 -15.87 -7.06 17.46
CA LYS A 41 -17.06 -7.29 16.64
C LYS A 41 -16.61 -7.50 15.19
N ILE A 42 -17.11 -8.55 14.55
CA ILE A 42 -16.95 -8.74 13.10
C ILE A 42 -17.71 -7.60 12.41
N ILE A 43 -16.98 -6.69 11.77
CA ILE A 43 -17.54 -5.56 11.01
C ILE A 43 -17.60 -5.98 9.54
N ASP A 44 -18.78 -5.86 8.92
CA ASP A 44 -18.91 -6.01 7.46
C ASP A 44 -18.19 -4.85 6.74
N PRO A 45 -17.15 -5.12 5.92
CA PRO A 45 -16.41 -4.09 5.20
C PRO A 45 -17.28 -3.24 4.25
N LEU A 46 -18.40 -3.76 3.74
CA LEU A 46 -19.31 -3.01 2.86
C LEU A 46 -19.95 -1.81 3.58
N THR A 47 -20.13 -1.90 4.90
CA THR A 47 -20.63 -0.79 5.73
C THR A 47 -19.63 0.37 5.83
N LEU A 48 -18.33 0.08 5.67
CA LEU A 48 -17.23 1.05 5.69
C LEU A 48 -16.97 1.69 4.31
N LEU A 49 -17.74 1.31 3.28
CA LEU A 49 -17.68 1.89 1.95
C LEU A 49 -18.85 2.82 1.67
N PHE A 50 -18.56 3.93 0.98
CA PHE A 50 -19.55 4.80 0.35
C PHE A 50 -19.24 4.96 -1.14
N ASP A 51 -20.26 5.32 -1.90
CA ASP A 51 -20.12 5.53 -3.34
C ASP A 51 -19.87 7.02 -3.61
N LYS A 52 -18.86 7.31 -4.42
CA LYS A 52 -18.54 8.66 -4.88
C LYS A 52 -18.82 8.75 -6.38
N THR A 53 -19.69 9.69 -6.76
CA THR A 53 -19.89 10.06 -8.17
C THR A 53 -18.67 10.82 -8.68
N ILE A 54 -18.20 10.46 -9.88
CA ILE A 54 -17.04 11.03 -10.56
C ILE A 54 -17.42 11.30 -12.01
N ASP A 55 -17.15 12.51 -12.49
CA ASP A 55 -17.07 12.78 -13.92
C ASP A 55 -15.65 12.52 -14.44
N CYS A 56 -15.54 11.90 -15.62
CA CYS A 56 -14.25 11.56 -16.23
C CYS A 56 -13.70 12.73 -17.05
N PRO A 57 -12.53 13.31 -16.72
CA PRO A 57 -11.96 14.43 -17.48
C PRO A 57 -11.53 14.06 -18.91
N VAL A 58 -11.51 12.77 -19.27
CA VAL A 58 -11.15 12.26 -20.60
C VAL A 58 -12.38 12.09 -21.51
N CYS A 59 -13.48 11.55 -20.99
CA CYS A 59 -14.63 11.15 -21.81
C CYS A 59 -16.00 11.61 -21.27
N HIS A 60 -16.00 12.50 -20.27
CA HIS A 60 -17.19 13.15 -19.68
C HIS A 60 -18.31 12.17 -19.33
N THR A 61 -17.90 11.00 -18.85
CA THR A 61 -18.81 9.93 -18.46
C THR A 61 -18.86 9.92 -16.96
N GLU A 62 -20.04 10.16 -16.41
CA GLU A 62 -20.30 10.04 -15.00
C GLU A 62 -20.33 8.56 -14.59
N PHE A 63 -19.66 8.22 -13.50
CA PHE A 63 -19.69 6.88 -12.91
C PHE A 63 -19.53 6.94 -11.39
N LYS A 64 -19.91 5.86 -10.71
CA LYS A 64 -19.70 5.71 -9.26
C LYS A 64 -18.45 4.88 -9.01
N THR A 65 -17.66 5.27 -8.00
CA THR A 65 -16.57 4.45 -7.45
C THR A 65 -16.74 4.29 -5.95
N ALA A 66 -16.44 3.10 -5.43
CA ALA A 66 -16.37 2.88 -3.99
C ALA A 66 -15.22 3.69 -3.37
N SER A 67 -15.40 4.13 -2.12
CA SER A 67 -14.40 4.84 -1.32
C SER A 67 -14.58 4.49 0.16
N VAL A 68 -13.47 4.38 0.89
CA VAL A 68 -13.48 4.07 2.33
C VAL A 68 -13.92 5.29 3.13
N LYS A 69 -14.92 5.11 4.01
CA LYS A 69 -15.40 6.11 4.96
C LYS A 69 -14.35 6.37 6.06
N LYS A 70 -14.44 7.51 6.75
CA LYS A 70 -13.47 7.92 7.79
C LYS A 70 -13.28 6.86 8.88
N GLU A 71 -14.37 6.18 9.25
CA GLU A 71 -14.45 5.13 10.27
C GLU A 71 -13.64 3.88 9.89
N GLY A 72 -13.38 3.66 8.61
CA GLY A 72 -12.59 2.53 8.10
C GLY A 72 -11.07 2.72 8.20
N TYR A 73 -10.57 3.94 8.44
CA TYR A 73 -9.12 4.22 8.55
C TYR A 73 -8.53 3.83 9.91
N LYS A 74 -8.95 2.68 10.48
CA LYS A 74 -8.40 2.16 11.74
C LYS A 74 -7.06 1.48 11.51
N ILE A 75 -6.00 2.14 11.98
CA ILE A 75 -4.63 1.64 11.93
C ILE A 75 -4.46 0.47 12.92
N SER A 76 -3.88 -0.63 12.44
CA SER A 76 -3.41 -1.75 13.25
C SER A 76 -1.90 -1.62 13.53
N LYS A 77 -1.10 -1.45 12.47
CA LYS A 77 0.37 -1.31 12.54
C LYS A 77 0.84 -0.32 11.47
N ARG A 78 2.01 0.31 11.69
CA ARG A 78 2.76 1.02 10.67
C ARG A 78 4.19 0.47 10.58
N ASP A 79 4.65 0.19 9.36
CA ASP A 79 6.03 -0.20 9.08
C ASP A 79 6.95 1.03 8.93
N SER A 80 8.26 0.79 8.97
CA SER A 80 9.31 1.81 8.85
C SER A 80 9.28 2.60 7.53
N ASP A 81 8.79 2.02 6.44
CA ASP A 81 8.57 2.68 5.13
C ASP A 81 7.24 3.45 5.04
N SER A 82 6.57 3.67 6.17
CA SER A 82 5.24 4.29 6.28
C SER A 82 4.09 3.48 5.68
N PHE A 83 4.28 2.21 5.31
CA PHE A 83 3.17 1.32 5.01
C PHE A 83 2.27 1.11 6.24
N ILE A 84 0.95 1.14 6.05
CA ILE A 84 -0.03 1.03 7.13
C ILE A 84 -0.88 -0.24 6.95
N TYR A 85 -0.88 -1.10 7.97
CA TYR A 85 -1.84 -2.19 8.08
C TYR A 85 -3.11 -1.63 8.72
N TYR A 86 -4.24 -1.82 8.05
CA TYR A 86 -5.56 -1.43 8.54
C TYR A 86 -6.28 -2.63 9.12
N ARG A 87 -7.13 -2.41 10.13
CA ARG A 87 -7.83 -3.50 10.83
C ARG A 87 -9.06 -4.00 10.09
N ASP A 88 -9.94 -3.10 9.68
CA ASP A 88 -11.30 -3.46 9.26
C ASP A 88 -11.46 -3.47 7.72
N ILE A 89 -10.85 -2.50 7.04
CA ILE A 89 -10.84 -2.38 5.59
C ILE A 89 -9.55 -1.68 5.16
N ASN A 90 -8.97 -2.09 4.03
CA ASN A 90 -7.73 -1.51 3.54
C ASN A 90 -7.99 -0.40 2.49
N PRO A 91 -7.72 0.89 2.79
CA PRO A 91 -7.94 2.00 1.86
C PRO A 91 -7.05 1.95 0.62
N TYR A 92 -5.89 1.30 0.66
CA TYR A 92 -5.01 1.21 -0.51
C TYR A 92 -5.72 0.54 -1.71
N LEU A 93 -6.66 -0.38 -1.46
CA LEU A 93 -7.44 -1.06 -2.50
C LEU A 93 -8.35 -0.10 -3.29
N TYR A 94 -8.74 1.02 -2.67
CA TYR A 94 -9.72 2.00 -3.19
C TYR A 94 -9.07 3.34 -3.61
N ASP A 95 -7.73 3.39 -3.65
CA ASP A 95 -7.00 4.63 -3.90
C ASP A 95 -6.84 4.98 -5.39
N ILE A 96 -7.14 4.06 -6.29
CA ILE A 96 -7.20 4.29 -7.74
C ILE A 96 -8.65 4.55 -8.18
N THR A 97 -8.84 5.68 -8.85
CA THR A 97 -10.06 5.94 -9.63
C THR A 97 -9.81 5.52 -11.07
N LEU A 98 -10.69 4.67 -11.62
CA LEU A 98 -10.64 4.12 -12.97
C LEU A 98 -11.97 4.44 -13.67
N CYS A 99 -11.91 5.09 -14.84
CA CYS A 99 -13.08 5.27 -15.69
C CYS A 99 -13.43 3.97 -16.43
N PRO A 100 -14.65 3.43 -16.27
CA PRO A 100 -15.05 2.18 -16.91
C PRO A 100 -15.22 2.30 -18.45
N LYS A 101 -15.28 3.52 -19.00
CA LYS A 101 -15.49 3.74 -20.45
C LYS A 101 -14.20 3.90 -21.25
N CYS A 102 -13.20 4.61 -20.72
CA CYS A 102 -11.99 4.97 -21.47
C CYS A 102 -10.68 4.42 -20.90
N GLY A 103 -10.70 3.70 -19.78
CA GLY A 103 -9.49 3.13 -19.18
C GLY A 103 -8.56 4.16 -18.52
N TYR A 104 -8.95 5.43 -18.45
CA TYR A 104 -8.22 6.44 -17.68
C TYR A 104 -8.21 6.04 -16.21
N ALA A 105 -7.01 5.85 -15.66
CA ALA A 105 -6.80 5.48 -14.27
C ALA A 105 -5.73 6.37 -13.63
N ALA A 106 -5.99 6.81 -12.40
CA ALA A 106 -5.05 7.60 -11.62
C ALA A 106 -5.34 7.48 -10.11
N LEU A 107 -4.41 7.96 -9.29
CA LEU A 107 -4.64 8.18 -7.86
C LEU A 107 -5.85 9.11 -7.66
N LYS A 108 -6.70 8.81 -6.68
CA LYS A 108 -7.96 9.56 -6.41
C LYS A 108 -7.79 11.07 -6.23
N ASN A 109 -6.61 11.52 -5.81
CA ASN A 109 -6.28 12.94 -5.60
C ASN A 109 -5.76 13.63 -6.88
N ASP A 110 -5.39 12.87 -7.91
CA ASP A 110 -4.78 13.36 -9.15
C ASP A 110 -5.67 13.13 -10.37
N PHE A 111 -6.69 12.27 -10.27
CA PHE A 111 -7.61 11.92 -11.34
C PHE A 111 -8.24 13.14 -12.03
N SER A 112 -8.64 14.18 -11.30
CA SER A 112 -9.21 15.39 -11.90
C SER A 112 -8.16 16.41 -12.40
N LYS A 113 -6.86 16.20 -12.16
CA LYS A 113 -5.78 17.15 -12.50
C LYS A 113 -5.22 16.96 -13.91
N LEU A 114 -6.04 16.48 -14.84
CA LEU A 114 -5.61 16.13 -16.19
C LEU A 114 -5.60 17.34 -17.13
N ARG A 115 -4.47 17.62 -17.78
CA ARG A 115 -4.35 18.71 -18.76
C ARG A 115 -4.89 18.29 -20.15
N ASN A 116 -5.27 19.25 -20.98
CA ASN A 116 -5.84 18.97 -22.31
C ASN A 116 -4.91 18.12 -23.23
N HIS A 117 -3.60 18.35 -23.23
CA HIS A 117 -2.67 17.51 -24.00
C HIS A 117 -2.59 16.08 -23.43
N GLN A 118 -2.58 15.94 -22.11
CA GLN A 118 -2.58 14.64 -21.42
C GLN A 118 -3.82 13.81 -21.75
N ARG A 119 -5.00 14.45 -21.82
CA ARG A 119 -6.24 13.83 -22.29
C ARG A 119 -6.11 13.22 -23.69
N ILE A 120 -5.43 13.88 -24.62
CA ILE A 120 -5.20 13.37 -25.98
C ILE A 120 -4.36 12.09 -25.93
N HIS A 121 -3.30 12.05 -25.11
CA HIS A 121 -2.48 10.85 -24.93
C HIS A 121 -3.28 9.64 -24.42
N VAL A 122 -4.23 9.84 -23.48
CA VAL A 122 -5.12 8.76 -23.02
C VAL A 122 -6.00 8.25 -24.18
N ILE A 123 -6.64 9.17 -24.91
CA ILE A 123 -7.55 8.84 -26.03
C ILE A 123 -6.83 8.07 -27.14
N GLN A 124 -5.57 8.39 -27.40
CA GLN A 124 -4.77 7.73 -28.46
C GLN A 124 -4.13 6.41 -28.02
N ASN A 125 -3.65 6.31 -26.77
CA ASN A 125 -2.78 5.20 -26.35
C ASN A 125 -3.42 4.19 -25.40
N ILE A 126 -4.42 4.62 -24.62
CA ILE A 126 -5.10 3.80 -23.60
C ILE A 126 -6.48 3.37 -24.12
N THR A 127 -7.36 4.33 -24.43
CA THR A 127 -8.76 4.07 -24.80
C THR A 127 -8.95 2.99 -25.88
N PRO A 128 -8.17 2.95 -26.99
CA PRO A 128 -8.40 1.99 -28.07
C PRO A 128 -7.99 0.55 -27.70
N LYS A 129 -7.21 0.37 -26.64
CA LYS A 129 -6.71 -0.93 -26.14
C LYS A 129 -7.42 -1.35 -24.85
N TYR A 130 -8.20 -0.47 -24.24
CA TYR A 130 -8.86 -0.73 -22.97
C TYR A 130 -10.14 -1.54 -23.19
N ILE A 131 -10.18 -2.73 -22.60
CA ILE A 131 -11.38 -3.56 -22.52
C ILE A 131 -12.03 -3.27 -21.17
N SER A 132 -13.29 -2.85 -21.19
CA SER A 132 -14.04 -2.58 -19.95
C SER A 132 -14.21 -3.85 -19.14
N LYS A 133 -14.03 -3.71 -17.82
CA LYS A 133 -14.20 -4.76 -16.83
C LYS A 133 -15.02 -4.20 -15.67
N GLU A 134 -16.06 -4.92 -15.29
CA GLU A 134 -16.79 -4.62 -14.07
C GLU A 134 -15.98 -5.08 -12.85
N TYR A 135 -15.96 -4.24 -11.81
CA TYR A 135 -15.32 -4.55 -10.55
C TYR A 135 -16.39 -4.61 -9.45
N PRO A 136 -16.36 -5.62 -8.57
CA PRO A 136 -17.23 -5.65 -7.40
C PRO A 136 -16.96 -4.44 -6.48
N ARG A 137 -17.96 -4.10 -5.67
CA ARG A 137 -17.87 -3.00 -4.69
C ARG A 137 -16.81 -3.28 -3.61
N LEU A 138 -16.64 -4.55 -3.23
CA LEU A 138 -15.54 -5.02 -2.39
C LEU A 138 -14.40 -5.48 -3.30
N LEU A 139 -13.29 -4.75 -3.30
CA LEU A 139 -12.11 -5.08 -4.09
C LEU A 139 -11.18 -6.02 -3.32
N ASP A 140 -10.64 -7.03 -4.01
CA ASP A 140 -9.51 -7.82 -3.51
C ASP A 140 -8.15 -7.17 -3.88
N ILE A 141 -7.06 -7.78 -3.41
CA ILE A 141 -5.69 -7.28 -3.60
C ILE A 141 -5.27 -7.37 -5.08
N ASN A 142 -5.67 -8.41 -5.82
CA ASN A 142 -5.33 -8.58 -7.24
C ASN A 142 -6.05 -7.55 -8.11
N MET A 143 -7.34 -7.29 -7.86
CA MET A 143 -8.11 -6.24 -8.52
C MET A 143 -7.52 -4.85 -8.25
N ALA A 144 -7.02 -4.60 -7.04
CA ALA A 144 -6.29 -3.38 -6.74
C ALA A 144 -4.98 -3.31 -7.52
N ILE A 145 -4.14 -4.36 -7.51
CA ILE A 145 -2.87 -4.41 -8.25
C ILE A 145 -3.10 -4.15 -9.75
N GLU A 146 -4.14 -4.74 -10.35
CA GLU A 146 -4.53 -4.52 -11.75
C GLU A 146 -4.84 -3.03 -12.03
N ARG A 147 -5.67 -2.41 -11.17
CA ARG A 147 -6.00 -0.97 -11.26
C ARG A 147 -4.77 -0.08 -11.08
N TYR A 148 -3.86 -0.41 -10.16
CA TYR A 148 -2.61 0.32 -9.97
C TYR A 148 -1.66 0.20 -11.16
N LYS A 149 -1.54 -0.97 -11.78
CA LYS A 149 -0.76 -1.16 -13.01
C LYS A 149 -1.32 -0.33 -14.16
N LEU A 150 -2.65 -0.28 -14.30
CA LEU A 150 -3.30 0.57 -15.30
C LEU A 150 -3.11 2.07 -15.00
N ALA A 151 -3.12 2.49 -13.73
CA ALA A 151 -2.80 3.86 -13.33
C ALA A 151 -1.33 4.23 -13.59
N LEU A 152 -0.39 3.32 -13.32
CA LEU A 152 1.03 3.49 -13.66
C LEU A 152 1.22 3.63 -15.17
N LEU A 153 0.58 2.77 -15.97
CA LEU A 153 0.62 2.85 -17.43
C LEU A 153 0.06 4.18 -17.95
N ASN A 154 -1.10 4.62 -17.44
CA ASN A 154 -1.64 5.95 -17.74
C ASN A 154 -0.64 7.05 -17.39
N SER A 155 -0.02 7.00 -16.19
CA SER A 155 0.94 8.00 -15.72
C SER A 155 2.20 8.11 -16.60
N VAL A 156 2.57 7.04 -17.30
CA VAL A 156 3.66 7.03 -18.30
C VAL A 156 3.22 7.72 -19.59
N TYR A 157 2.08 7.33 -20.17
CA TYR A 157 1.61 7.91 -21.44
C TYR A 157 1.24 9.40 -21.35
N ILE A 158 0.75 9.87 -20.21
CA ILE A 158 0.41 11.29 -20.00
C ILE A 158 1.59 12.14 -19.48
N ASP A 159 2.77 11.53 -19.40
CA ASP A 159 3.98 12.06 -18.76
C ASP A 159 3.72 12.77 -17.42
N SER A 160 3.26 12.00 -16.44
CA SER A 160 3.11 12.49 -15.06
C SER A 160 4.47 12.77 -14.40
N PRO A 161 4.52 13.60 -13.35
CA PRO A 161 5.72 13.78 -12.54
C PRO A 161 6.34 12.44 -12.09
N ALA A 162 7.66 12.43 -11.88
CA ALA A 162 8.38 11.26 -11.41
C ALA A 162 7.85 10.82 -10.04
N SER A 163 7.48 11.76 -9.17
CA SER A 163 6.83 11.45 -7.88
C SER A 163 5.51 10.68 -8.03
N THR A 164 4.67 11.01 -9.03
CA THR A 164 3.42 10.28 -9.28
C THR A 164 3.69 8.83 -9.69
N LYS A 165 4.62 8.64 -10.65
CA LYS A 165 5.07 7.31 -11.10
C LYS A 165 5.66 6.52 -9.92
N ALA A 166 6.49 7.15 -9.10
CA ALA A 166 7.16 6.53 -7.96
C ALA A 166 6.22 6.17 -6.80
N ILE A 167 5.22 7.00 -6.49
CA ILE A 167 4.21 6.70 -5.46
C ILE A 167 3.27 5.58 -5.90
N LEU A 168 2.97 5.47 -7.21
CA LEU A 168 2.27 4.30 -7.76
C LEU A 168 3.10 3.03 -7.61
N CYS A 169 4.41 3.07 -7.89
CA CYS A 169 5.32 1.95 -7.63
C CYS A 169 5.41 1.59 -6.14
N LEU A 170 5.53 2.57 -5.24
CA LEU A 170 5.60 2.33 -3.79
C LEU A 170 4.36 1.57 -3.28
N ARG A 171 3.19 2.02 -3.72
CA ARG A 171 1.91 1.41 -3.35
C ARG A 171 1.71 0.04 -4.00
N LEU A 172 2.21 -0.19 -5.21
CA LEU A 172 2.28 -1.53 -5.80
C LEU A 172 3.15 -2.47 -4.96
N GLY A 173 4.33 -2.02 -4.52
CA GLY A 173 5.18 -2.79 -3.61
C GLY A 173 4.45 -3.19 -2.32
N TRP A 174 3.72 -2.25 -1.73
CA TRP A 174 2.87 -2.52 -0.55
C TRP A 174 1.70 -3.48 -0.80
N LEU A 175 1.06 -3.41 -1.97
CA LEU A 175 0.02 -4.39 -2.34
C LEU A 175 0.62 -5.78 -2.58
N TYR A 176 1.82 -5.87 -3.15
CA TYR A 176 2.54 -7.13 -3.30
C TYR A 176 3.01 -7.72 -1.97
N ARG A 177 3.40 -6.89 -0.99
CA ARG A 177 3.64 -7.30 0.41
C ARG A 177 2.42 -7.99 1.02
N LEU A 178 1.24 -7.40 0.81
CA LEU A 178 -0.05 -7.96 1.28
C LEU A 178 -0.47 -9.23 0.54
N ASN A 179 0.00 -9.40 -0.69
CA ASN A 179 -0.22 -10.59 -1.51
C ASN A 179 0.93 -11.62 -1.36
N GLU A 180 1.77 -11.48 -0.34
CA GLU A 180 2.91 -12.36 -0.01
C GLU A 180 3.90 -12.59 -1.18
N SER A 181 3.90 -11.68 -2.16
CA SER A 181 4.70 -11.79 -3.38
C SER A 181 5.94 -10.91 -3.29
N TYR A 182 6.87 -11.34 -2.42
CA TYR A 182 8.03 -10.54 -2.03
C TYR A 182 8.97 -10.17 -3.20
N ASP A 183 9.10 -11.02 -4.22
CA ASP A 183 9.89 -10.70 -5.42
C ASP A 183 9.30 -9.49 -6.18
N ASN A 184 7.98 -9.48 -6.38
CA ASN A 184 7.28 -8.35 -7.00
C ASN A 184 7.32 -7.11 -6.10
N GLU A 185 7.22 -7.27 -4.78
CA GLU A 185 7.43 -6.17 -3.84
C GLU A 185 8.79 -5.50 -4.09
N ILE A 186 9.89 -6.26 -4.07
CA ILE A 186 11.25 -5.72 -4.25
C ILE A 186 11.41 -5.03 -5.61
N ILE A 187 10.87 -5.59 -6.69
CA ILE A 187 10.88 -4.96 -8.02
C ILE A 187 10.21 -3.58 -7.98
N PHE A 188 9.02 -3.48 -7.40
CA PHE A 188 8.27 -2.22 -7.34
C PHE A 188 8.84 -1.22 -6.33
N LEU A 189 9.42 -1.67 -5.20
CA LEU A 189 10.12 -0.79 -4.26
C LEU A 189 11.42 -0.23 -4.86
N ARG A 190 12.14 -0.99 -5.71
CA ARG A 190 13.31 -0.46 -6.46
C ARG A 190 12.88 0.64 -7.43
N LYS A 191 11.79 0.43 -8.20
CA LYS A 191 11.24 1.47 -9.07
C LYS A 191 10.61 2.66 -8.31
N ALA A 192 10.18 2.45 -7.08
CA ALA A 192 9.77 3.54 -6.20
C ALA A 192 10.97 4.40 -5.78
N VAL A 193 12.06 3.80 -5.29
CA VAL A 193 13.22 4.58 -4.80
C VAL A 193 13.93 5.34 -5.92
N GLU A 194 14.12 4.73 -7.10
CA GLU A 194 14.64 5.40 -8.31
C GLU A 194 13.85 6.68 -8.64
N GLY A 195 12.52 6.59 -8.69
CA GLY A 195 11.67 7.73 -9.03
C GLY A 195 11.52 8.76 -7.91
N LEU A 196 11.57 8.34 -6.64
CA LEU A 196 11.53 9.25 -5.49
C LEU A 196 12.84 10.03 -5.33
N GLU A 197 14.01 9.45 -5.61
CA GLU A 197 15.30 10.15 -5.63
C GLU A 197 15.36 11.18 -6.76
N PHE A 198 14.90 10.81 -7.96
CA PHE A 198 14.77 11.76 -9.06
C PHE A 198 13.84 12.92 -8.70
N ALA A 199 12.66 12.63 -8.12
CA ALA A 199 11.70 13.66 -7.71
C ALA A 199 12.24 14.54 -6.57
N TYR A 200 12.97 13.98 -5.59
CA TYR A 200 13.61 14.74 -4.51
C TYR A 200 14.57 15.82 -5.05
N THR A 201 15.23 15.54 -6.17
CA THR A 201 16.22 16.46 -6.78
C THR A 201 15.58 17.44 -7.79
N ASN A 202 14.50 17.04 -8.48
CA ASN A 202 13.97 17.76 -9.64
C ASN A 202 12.54 18.32 -9.46
N GLU A 203 11.82 17.99 -8.39
CA GLU A 203 10.45 18.46 -8.14
C GLU A 203 10.34 19.36 -6.91
N LEU A 204 9.31 20.21 -6.89
CA LEU A 204 9.04 21.12 -5.78
C LEU A 204 8.31 20.41 -4.63
N PHE A 205 8.74 20.69 -3.40
CA PHE A 205 8.06 20.23 -2.20
C PHE A 205 6.82 21.09 -1.87
N PRO A 206 5.78 20.52 -1.24
CA PRO A 206 5.68 19.14 -0.72
C PRO A 206 5.28 18.10 -1.78
N ILE A 207 5.95 16.95 -1.76
CA ILE A 207 5.67 15.82 -2.67
C ILE A 207 4.70 14.86 -1.98
N TYR A 208 3.48 14.74 -2.49
CA TYR A 208 2.40 13.92 -1.89
C TYR A 208 2.16 14.17 -0.38
N GLY A 209 2.38 15.41 0.07
CA GLY A 209 2.27 15.82 1.48
C GLY A 209 3.52 15.60 2.33
N MET A 210 4.59 15.03 1.77
CA MET A 210 5.90 14.93 2.42
C MET A 210 6.73 16.19 2.17
N ASN A 211 7.41 16.66 3.23
CA ASN A 211 8.51 17.62 3.09
C ASN A 211 9.82 16.90 2.70
N ALA A 212 10.87 17.67 2.36
CA ALA A 212 12.16 17.14 1.94
C ALA A 212 12.71 16.08 2.93
N TYR A 213 12.74 16.39 4.22
CA TYR A 213 13.28 15.47 5.24
C TYR A 213 12.49 14.16 5.38
N SER A 214 11.17 14.20 5.21
CA SER A 214 10.33 13.00 5.26
C SER A 214 10.54 12.11 4.03
N LEU A 215 10.73 12.73 2.86
CA LEU A 215 11.06 12.00 1.64
C LEU A 215 12.50 11.43 1.69
N GLU A 216 13.46 12.20 2.20
CA GLU A 216 14.85 11.78 2.44
C GLU A 216 14.93 10.52 3.34
N TYR A 217 14.14 10.49 4.42
CA TYR A 217 14.01 9.32 5.28
C TYR A 217 13.41 8.12 4.52
N LEU A 218 12.35 8.34 3.74
CA LEU A 218 11.68 7.28 2.98
C LEU A 218 12.61 6.68 1.92
N ILE A 219 13.40 7.49 1.22
CA ILE A 219 14.38 7.04 0.23
C ILE A 219 15.42 6.13 0.91
N GLY A 220 16.02 6.55 2.02
CA GLY A 220 16.99 5.74 2.77
C GLY A 220 16.41 4.42 3.29
N GLU A 221 15.13 4.39 3.68
CA GLU A 221 14.45 3.17 4.12
C GLU A 221 14.09 2.23 2.96
N LEU A 222 13.73 2.76 1.79
CA LEU A 222 13.48 1.95 0.60
C LEU A 222 14.77 1.33 0.05
N TYR A 223 15.89 2.06 0.07
CA TYR A 223 17.21 1.48 -0.21
C TYR A 223 17.53 0.33 0.75
N ARG A 224 17.30 0.52 2.07
CA ARG A 224 17.49 -0.54 3.08
C ARG A 224 16.64 -1.78 2.79
N ARG A 225 15.37 -1.59 2.44
CA ARG A 225 14.42 -2.67 2.14
C ARG A 225 14.73 -3.42 0.86
N THR A 226 15.36 -2.76 -0.11
CA THR A 226 15.69 -3.36 -1.43
C THR A 226 17.09 -3.95 -1.51
N GLY A 227 17.84 -3.93 -0.40
CA GLY A 227 19.16 -4.55 -0.24
C GLY A 227 20.35 -3.63 -0.52
N ASP A 228 20.13 -2.38 -0.93
CA ASP A 228 21.20 -1.40 -1.11
C ASP A 228 21.46 -0.67 0.21
N PHE A 229 22.26 -1.31 1.05
CA PHE A 229 22.61 -0.76 2.35
C PHE A 229 23.56 0.44 2.24
N ASP A 230 24.42 0.52 1.22
CA ASP A 230 25.36 1.64 1.05
C ASP A 230 24.65 2.95 0.73
N SER A 231 23.68 2.93 -0.20
CA SER A 231 22.84 4.10 -0.47
C SER A 231 21.99 4.45 0.75
N SER A 232 21.40 3.44 1.41
CA SER A 232 20.64 3.63 2.65
C SER A 232 21.45 4.36 3.75
N LEU A 233 22.71 3.95 3.97
CA LEU A 233 23.60 4.58 4.95
C LEU A 233 23.92 6.04 4.60
N LYS A 234 24.13 6.38 3.33
CA LYS A 234 24.37 7.76 2.87
C LYS A 234 23.14 8.63 3.15
N TRP A 235 21.96 8.21 2.70
CA TRP A 235 20.70 8.92 2.88
C TRP A 235 20.39 9.18 4.36
N PHE A 236 20.47 8.18 5.23
CA PHE A 236 20.22 8.39 6.67
C PHE A 236 21.31 9.23 7.36
N SER A 237 22.59 9.06 7.01
CA SER A 237 23.66 9.83 7.65
C SER A 237 23.55 11.34 7.35
N ASN A 238 23.20 11.68 6.11
CA ASN A 238 22.93 13.07 5.70
C ASN A 238 21.72 13.66 6.46
N LEU A 239 20.62 12.91 6.58
CA LEU A 239 19.42 13.34 7.29
C LEU A 239 19.67 13.60 8.79
N ILE A 240 20.46 12.76 9.45
CA ILE A 240 20.72 12.85 10.89
C ILE A 240 21.49 14.13 11.24
N VAL A 241 22.42 14.57 10.40
CA VAL A 241 23.26 15.77 10.66
C VAL A 241 22.56 17.08 10.31
N LYS A 242 21.62 17.09 9.35
CA LYS A 242 20.92 18.30 8.88
C LYS A 242 20.26 19.11 10.03
N PRO A 243 20.40 20.44 10.07
CA PRO A 243 19.66 21.29 11.00
C PRO A 243 18.18 21.36 10.62
N GLY A 244 17.30 21.67 11.58
CA GLY A 244 15.86 21.83 11.34
C GLY A 244 15.06 20.53 11.12
N VAL A 245 15.71 19.36 11.08
CA VAL A 245 15.03 18.05 11.06
C VAL A 245 14.51 17.72 12.46
N ASP A 246 13.24 17.34 12.58
CA ASP A 246 12.62 16.94 13.86
C ASP A 246 13.36 15.79 14.56
N SER A 247 13.43 15.86 15.89
CA SER A 247 14.17 14.90 16.71
C SER A 247 13.65 13.46 16.56
N LYS A 248 12.32 13.26 16.44
CA LYS A 248 11.74 11.92 16.27
C LYS A 248 12.05 11.35 14.88
N LEU A 249 12.18 12.19 13.86
CA LEU A 249 12.61 11.77 12.52
C LEU A 249 14.10 11.41 12.50
N LYS A 250 14.95 12.21 13.15
CA LYS A 250 16.37 11.86 13.34
C LYS A 250 16.55 10.55 14.07
N GLU A 251 15.75 10.28 15.10
CA GLU A 251 15.85 9.03 15.85
C GLU A 251 15.45 7.82 15.02
N LYS A 252 14.34 7.89 14.28
CA LYS A 252 13.98 6.85 13.30
C LYS A 252 15.09 6.60 12.29
N ALA A 253 15.72 7.66 11.77
CA ALA A 253 16.83 7.56 10.83
C ALA A 253 18.05 6.87 11.44
N ARG A 254 18.39 7.14 12.72
CA ARG A 254 19.44 6.39 13.45
C ARG A 254 19.11 4.91 13.53
N CYS A 255 17.91 4.55 13.99
CA CYS A 255 17.50 3.15 14.09
C CYS A 255 17.60 2.40 12.75
N GLN A 256 17.09 2.97 11.65
CA GLN A 256 17.15 2.31 10.34
C GLN A 256 18.58 2.26 9.77
N ARG A 257 19.39 3.30 9.98
CA ARG A 257 20.81 3.31 9.59
C ARG A 257 21.59 2.22 10.32
N ASP A 258 21.37 2.06 11.61
CA ASP A 258 22.15 1.10 12.40
C ASP A 258 21.71 -0.35 12.09
N LEU A 259 20.41 -0.58 11.79
CA LEU A 259 19.94 -1.83 11.16
C LEU A 259 20.61 -2.09 9.79
N ALA A 260 20.83 -1.07 8.95
CA ALA A 260 21.53 -1.22 7.68
C ALA A 260 23.02 -1.61 7.88
N LYS A 261 23.71 -1.02 8.86
CA LYS A 261 25.10 -1.41 9.20
C LYS A 261 25.19 -2.87 9.63
N ASP A 262 24.24 -3.33 10.44
CA ASP A 262 24.24 -4.71 10.92
C ASP A 262 23.83 -5.74 9.84
N SER A 263 23.22 -5.28 8.74
CA SER A 263 23.02 -6.09 7.53
C SER A 263 24.27 -6.23 6.65
N ILE A 264 25.18 -5.24 6.64
CA ILE A 264 26.45 -5.30 5.90
C ILE A 264 27.50 -6.21 6.58
N LYS A 265 27.41 -6.39 7.90
CA LYS A 265 28.36 -7.20 8.69
C LYS A 265 28.08 -8.71 8.66
N LYS A 266 27.05 -9.16 7.94
CA LYS A 266 26.60 -10.56 7.87
C LYS A 266 26.88 -11.15 6.50
#